data_AF-A0A174M6F3-F1
#
_entry.id   AF-A0A174M6F3-F1
#
_cell.length_a   1.000
_cell.length_b   1.000
_cell.length_c   1.000
_cell.angle_alpha   90.00
_cell.angle_beta   90.00
_cell.angle_gamma   90.00
#
_symmetry.space_group_name_H-M   'P 1'
#
loop_
_entity.id
_entity.type
_entity.pdbx_description
1 polymer ?
#
loop_
_entity_poly.entity_id
_entity_poly.type
_entity_poly.pdbx_seq_one_letter_code
_entity_poly.pdbx_strand_id
1 'polypeptide(L)'
;MGLFNSLFDNKKKEAIAKYEFPSHKRILDDSIKLIQSTKKLETLLTRYQQALNEYNWIQSQISNGVPLFFKSNGYFPEELRELANRNISRIAQDAYSAYRAKSMTLKTEKSKENLKSKTKALLEECKGSLLPSGGASGWRFSIESIESKL
;
A
#
# COMPACT_ATOMS: atom_id res chain seq x y z
N MET A 1 47.02 -9.80 -8.30
CA MET A 1 45.86 -10.68 -7.97
C MET A 1 44.53 -9.93 -7.70
N GLY A 2 44.48 -8.59 -7.58
CA GLY A 2 43.25 -7.88 -7.18
C GLY A 2 42.13 -7.71 -8.23
N LEU A 3 42.46 -7.68 -9.53
CA LEU A 3 41.49 -7.41 -10.61
C LEU A 3 40.64 -8.64 -11.02
N PHE A 4 41.21 -9.85 -10.91
CA PHE A 4 40.47 -11.07 -11.25
C PHE A 4 39.43 -11.40 -10.19
N ASN A 5 39.76 -11.27 -8.90
CA ASN A 5 38.81 -11.53 -7.82
C ASN A 5 37.61 -10.57 -7.87
N SER A 6 37.83 -9.27 -8.18
CA SER A 6 36.73 -8.31 -8.28
C SER A 6 35.79 -8.60 -9.47
N LEU A 7 36.32 -9.04 -10.61
CA LEU A 7 35.52 -9.44 -11.77
C LEU A 7 34.69 -10.71 -11.50
N PHE A 8 35.27 -11.70 -10.81
CA PHE A 8 34.55 -12.92 -10.42
C PHE A 8 33.43 -12.62 -9.40
N ASP A 9 33.70 -11.77 -8.41
CA ASP A 9 32.70 -11.36 -7.43
C ASP A 9 31.54 -10.58 -8.06
N ASN A 10 31.83 -9.72 -9.03
CA ASN A 10 30.80 -8.97 -9.75
C ASN A 10 29.91 -9.88 -10.61
N LYS A 11 30.50 -10.84 -11.35
CA LYS A 11 29.72 -11.82 -12.14
C LYS A 11 28.84 -12.71 -11.26
N LYS A 12 29.33 -13.10 -10.08
CA LYS A 12 28.57 -13.90 -9.12
C LYS A 12 27.37 -13.11 -8.56
N LYS A 13 27.58 -11.85 -8.16
CA LYS A 13 26.50 -10.96 -7.69
C LYS A 13 25.44 -10.74 -8.77
N GLU A 14 25.87 -10.54 -10.02
CA GLU A 14 24.96 -10.37 -11.15
C GLU A 14 24.10 -11.64 -11.39
N ALA A 15 24.72 -12.83 -11.32
CA ALA A 15 24.00 -14.09 -11.48
C ALA A 15 22.97 -14.32 -10.36
N ILE A 16 23.32 -14.02 -9.11
CA ILE A 16 22.40 -14.12 -7.96
C ILE A 16 21.23 -13.15 -8.14
N ALA A 17 21.51 -11.89 -8.46
CA ALA A 17 20.48 -10.87 -8.65
C ALA A 17 19.52 -11.23 -9.82
N LYS A 18 20.05 -11.77 -10.93
CA LYS A 18 19.23 -12.25 -12.05
C LYS A 18 18.34 -13.43 -11.67
N TYR A 19 18.81 -14.32 -10.79
CA TYR A 19 18.04 -15.44 -10.29
C TYR A 19 16.94 -15.01 -9.30
N GLU A 20 17.24 -14.06 -8.40
CA GLU A 20 16.30 -13.59 -7.37
C GLU A 20 15.27 -12.59 -7.93
N PHE A 21 15.63 -11.81 -8.94
CA PHE A 21 14.79 -10.73 -9.50
C PHE A 21 13.36 -11.17 -9.86
N PRO A 22 13.10 -12.30 -10.55
CA PRO A 22 11.74 -12.74 -10.84
C PRO A 22 10.87 -12.92 -9.60
N SER A 23 11.46 -13.39 -8.49
CA SER A 23 10.75 -13.57 -7.22
C SER A 23 10.38 -12.22 -6.60
N HIS A 24 11.36 -11.33 -6.46
CA HIS A 24 11.14 -9.97 -5.95
C HIS A 24 10.10 -9.21 -6.79
N LYS A 25 10.21 -9.30 -8.12
CA LYS A 25 9.23 -8.70 -9.03
C LYS A 25 7.82 -9.27 -8.83
N ARG A 26 7.69 -10.59 -8.71
CA ARG A 26 6.39 -11.23 -8.48
C ARG A 26 5.77 -10.78 -7.15
N ILE A 27 6.56 -10.72 -6.08
CA ILE A 27 6.09 -10.29 -4.76
C ILE A 27 5.64 -8.82 -4.79
N LEU A 28 6.36 -7.97 -5.50
CA LEU A 28 5.98 -6.58 -5.75
C LEU A 28 4.61 -6.51 -6.46
N ASP A 29 4.49 -7.20 -7.59
CA ASP A 29 3.27 -7.19 -8.40
C ASP A 29 2.06 -7.75 -7.63
N ASP A 30 2.25 -8.82 -6.85
CA ASP A 30 1.23 -9.42 -5.99
C ASP A 30 0.81 -8.46 -4.85
N SER A 31 1.78 -7.74 -4.27
CA SER A 31 1.51 -6.76 -3.23
C SER A 31 0.67 -5.58 -3.77
N ILE A 32 0.98 -5.09 -4.97
CA ILE A 32 0.19 -4.04 -5.66
C ILE A 32 -1.26 -4.50 -5.88
N LYS A 33 -1.46 -5.72 -6.36
CA LYS A 33 -2.82 -6.29 -6.57
C LYS A 33 -3.60 -6.41 -5.26
N LEU A 34 -2.93 -6.76 -4.17
CA LEU A 34 -3.57 -6.87 -2.86
C LEU A 34 -3.93 -5.51 -2.29
N ILE A 35 -3.09 -4.49 -2.44
CA ILE A 35 -3.41 -3.09 -2.07
C ILE A 35 -4.68 -2.63 -2.78
N GLN A 36 -4.86 -2.99 -4.06
CA GLN A 36 -6.03 -2.62 -4.86
C GLN A 36 -7.32 -3.31 -4.41
N SER A 37 -7.26 -4.59 -4.04
CA SER A 37 -8.45 -5.42 -3.85
C SER A 37 -8.85 -5.63 -2.39
N THR A 38 -7.94 -5.44 -1.43
CA THR A 38 -8.23 -5.70 -0.02
C THR A 38 -9.28 -4.75 0.55
N LYS A 39 -10.11 -5.26 1.47
CA LYS A 39 -11.03 -4.45 2.30
C LYS A 39 -10.49 -4.21 3.70
N LYS A 40 -9.35 -4.82 4.05
CA LYS A 40 -8.72 -4.74 5.36
C LYS A 40 -7.57 -3.74 5.31
N LEU A 41 -7.65 -2.73 6.17
CA LEU A 41 -6.66 -1.66 6.27
C LEU A 41 -5.27 -2.20 6.66
N GLU A 42 -5.19 -3.05 7.67
CA GLU A 42 -3.93 -3.69 8.09
C GLU A 42 -3.23 -4.40 6.92
N THR A 43 -3.97 -5.23 6.18
CA THR A 43 -3.43 -5.94 5.01
C THR A 43 -2.93 -4.96 3.95
N LEU A 44 -3.62 -3.84 3.73
CA LEU A 44 -3.17 -2.81 2.79
C LEU A 44 -1.81 -2.24 3.21
N LEU A 45 -1.67 -1.86 4.48
CA LEU A 45 -0.46 -1.25 5.02
C LEU A 45 0.74 -2.22 4.99
N THR A 46 0.54 -3.47 5.39
CA THR A 46 1.59 -4.50 5.31
C THR A 46 2.05 -4.71 3.87
N ARG A 47 1.12 -4.77 2.90
CA ARG A 47 1.46 -4.95 1.49
C ARG A 47 2.11 -3.72 0.88
N TYR A 48 1.75 -2.52 1.34
CA TYR A 48 2.44 -1.28 0.97
C TYR A 48 3.92 -1.32 1.39
N GLN A 49 4.20 -1.67 2.64
CA GLN A 49 5.57 -1.82 3.13
C GLN A 49 6.34 -2.91 2.38
N GLN A 50 5.70 -4.05 2.13
CA GLN A 50 6.31 -5.14 1.36
C GLN A 50 6.67 -4.68 -0.05
N ALA A 51 5.75 -4.02 -0.77
CA ALA A 51 6.03 -3.50 -2.10
C ALA A 51 7.19 -2.49 -2.10
N LEU A 52 7.29 -1.61 -1.11
CA LEU A 52 8.44 -0.71 -0.97
C LEU A 52 9.75 -1.47 -0.77
N ASN A 53 9.76 -2.50 0.08
CA ASN A 53 10.97 -3.30 0.33
C ASN A 53 11.44 -4.02 -0.93
N GLU A 54 10.52 -4.64 -1.67
CA GLU A 54 10.84 -5.30 -2.95
C GLU A 54 11.38 -4.30 -3.98
N TYR A 55 10.75 -3.12 -4.08
CA TYR A 55 11.23 -2.06 -4.96
C TYR A 55 12.63 -1.57 -4.56
N ASN A 56 12.87 -1.33 -3.28
CA ASN A 56 14.17 -0.89 -2.78
C ASN A 56 15.26 -1.92 -3.05
N TRP A 57 14.95 -3.22 -2.93
CA TRP A 57 15.86 -4.29 -3.33
C TRP A 57 16.19 -4.19 -4.82
N ILE A 58 15.18 -4.07 -5.70
CA ILE A 58 15.39 -3.95 -7.16
C ILE A 58 16.28 -2.74 -7.47
N GLN A 59 15.98 -1.58 -6.88
CA GLN A 59 16.76 -0.35 -7.08
C GLN A 59 18.20 -0.48 -6.57
N SER A 60 18.42 -1.21 -5.47
CA SER A 60 19.77 -1.46 -4.96
C SER A 60 20.60 -2.28 -5.95
N GLN A 61 20.01 -3.28 -6.61
CA GLN A 61 20.71 -4.09 -7.61
C GLN A 61 21.03 -3.27 -8.87
N ILE A 62 20.09 -2.44 -9.34
CA ILE A 62 20.31 -1.52 -10.46
C ILE A 62 21.44 -0.53 -10.14
N SER A 63 21.44 0.05 -8.94
CA SER A 63 22.48 0.98 -8.47
C SER A 63 23.85 0.32 -8.36
N ASN A 64 23.89 -0.98 -8.07
CA ASN A 64 25.11 -1.79 -8.06
C ASN A 64 25.58 -2.23 -9.47
N GLY A 65 24.94 -1.74 -10.54
CA GLY A 65 25.32 -2.02 -11.93
C GLY A 65 24.79 -3.35 -12.48
N VAL A 66 23.87 -4.01 -11.79
CA VAL A 66 23.19 -5.20 -12.34
C VAL A 66 22.19 -4.75 -13.41
N PRO A 67 22.23 -5.31 -14.65
CA PRO A 67 21.35 -4.90 -15.73
C PRO A 67 19.95 -5.51 -15.57
N LEU A 68 19.21 -5.04 -14.56
CA LEU A 68 17.79 -5.37 -14.35
C LEU A 68 16.91 -4.28 -14.96
N PHE A 69 15.82 -4.69 -15.60
CA PHE A 69 14.85 -3.76 -16.17
C PHE A 69 13.62 -3.65 -15.27
N PHE A 70 13.39 -2.45 -14.73
CA PHE A 70 12.18 -2.10 -13.98
C PHE A 70 11.55 -0.85 -14.59
N LYS A 71 10.28 -0.92 -14.98
CA LYS A 71 9.54 0.18 -15.59
C LYS A 71 8.49 0.71 -14.62
N SER A 72 8.59 2.00 -14.28
CA SER A 72 7.53 2.79 -13.64
C SER A 72 7.12 3.95 -14.53
N ASN A 73 5.96 4.53 -14.30
CA ASN A 73 5.46 5.68 -15.09
C ASN A 73 6.07 7.01 -14.64
N GLY A 74 6.77 7.00 -13.52
CA GLY A 74 7.53 8.09 -12.92
C GLY A 74 8.27 7.57 -11.70
N TYR A 75 8.15 8.26 -10.57
CA TYR A 75 8.74 7.83 -9.30
C TYR A 75 7.83 6.82 -8.60
N PHE A 76 8.19 5.53 -8.66
CA PHE A 76 7.35 4.44 -8.18
C PHE A 76 6.87 4.56 -6.71
N PRO A 77 7.70 5.00 -5.73
CA PRO A 77 7.23 5.18 -4.36
C PRO A 77 6.06 6.17 -4.24
N GLU A 78 6.03 7.22 -5.07
CA GLU A 78 4.91 8.17 -5.13
C GLU A 78 3.66 7.50 -5.71
N GLU A 79 3.81 6.77 -6.82
CA GLU A 79 2.69 6.04 -7.45
C GLU A 79 2.07 5.02 -6.49
N LEU A 80 2.91 4.27 -5.77
CA LEU A 80 2.50 3.27 -4.79
C LEU A 80 1.79 3.93 -3.60
N ARG A 81 2.28 5.10 -3.17
CA ARG A 81 1.68 5.88 -2.08
C ARG A 81 0.30 6.42 -2.46
N GLU A 82 0.16 7.01 -3.64
CA GLU A 82 -1.14 7.47 -4.14
C GLU A 82 -2.11 6.29 -4.30
N LEU A 83 -1.63 5.15 -4.80
CA LEU A 83 -2.42 3.92 -4.88
C LEU A 83 -2.93 3.46 -3.51
N ALA A 84 -2.08 3.49 -2.50
CA ALA A 84 -2.43 3.13 -1.12
C ALA A 84 -3.44 4.12 -0.53
N ASN A 85 -3.19 5.42 -0.61
CA ASN A 85 -4.10 6.46 -0.10
C ASN A 85 -5.49 6.39 -0.75
N ARG A 86 -5.55 6.18 -2.07
CA ARG A 86 -6.81 5.96 -2.78
C ARG A 86 -7.58 4.75 -2.23
N ASN A 87 -6.90 3.64 -1.93
CA ASN A 87 -7.55 2.45 -1.41
C ASN A 87 -7.91 2.57 0.08
N ILE A 88 -7.15 3.31 0.89
CA ILE A 88 -7.55 3.68 2.26
C ILE A 88 -8.85 4.49 2.22
N SER A 89 -8.94 5.49 1.34
CA SER A 89 -10.16 6.27 1.12
C SER A 89 -11.34 5.39 0.66
N ARG A 90 -11.10 4.44 -0.25
CA ARG A 90 -12.11 3.45 -0.66
C ARG A 90 -12.62 2.61 0.52
N ILE A 91 -11.73 2.11 1.39
CA ILE A 91 -12.10 1.33 2.57
C ILE A 91 -12.99 2.17 3.51
N ALA A 92 -12.65 3.44 3.73
CA ALA A 92 -13.47 4.36 4.52
C ALA A 92 -14.86 4.58 3.90
N GLN A 93 -14.94 4.76 2.58
CA GLN A 93 -16.20 4.89 1.86
C GLN A 93 -17.06 3.61 1.92
N ASP A 94 -16.43 2.44 1.77
CA ASP A 94 -17.10 1.14 1.88
C ASP A 94 -17.66 0.93 3.29
N ALA A 95 -16.91 1.33 4.33
CA ALA A 95 -17.35 1.26 5.73
C ALA A 95 -18.56 2.14 6.01
N TYR A 96 -18.59 3.37 5.48
CA TYR A 96 -19.74 4.25 5.60
C TYR A 96 -20.95 3.75 4.82
N SER A 97 -20.74 3.22 3.61
CA SER A 97 -21.81 2.65 2.80
C SER A 97 -22.46 1.44 3.50
N ALA A 98 -21.64 0.59 4.13
CA ALA A 98 -22.10 -0.52 4.95
C ALA A 98 -22.84 -0.04 6.21
N TYR A 99 -22.37 1.04 6.86
CA TYR A 99 -23.07 1.68 7.98
C TYR A 99 -24.47 2.14 7.57
N ARG A 100 -24.58 2.92 6.49
CA ARG A 100 -25.86 3.45 5.97
C ARG A 100 -26.86 2.33 5.67
N ALA A 101 -26.42 1.29 4.97
CA ALA A 101 -27.28 0.16 4.64
C ALA A 101 -27.76 -0.57 5.90
N LYS A 102 -26.85 -0.82 6.85
CA LYS A 102 -27.16 -1.63 8.04
C LYS A 102 -27.94 -0.84 9.09
N SER A 103 -27.69 0.45 9.28
CA SER A 103 -28.38 1.29 10.26
C SER A 103 -29.89 1.37 10.01
N MET A 104 -30.32 1.32 8.75
CA MET A 104 -31.73 1.27 8.34
C MET A 104 -32.44 -0.03 8.75
N THR A 105 -31.70 -1.12 8.93
CA THR A 105 -32.25 -2.45 9.26
C THR A 105 -32.25 -2.76 10.75
N LEU A 106 -31.46 -2.03 11.54
CA LEU A 106 -31.31 -2.26 12.96
C LEU A 106 -32.51 -1.68 13.73
N LYS A 107 -33.15 -2.54 14.54
CA LYS A 107 -34.37 -2.20 15.28
C LYS A 107 -34.12 -1.39 16.55
N THR A 108 -32.96 -1.56 17.18
CA THR A 108 -32.66 -0.95 18.49
C THR A 108 -31.66 0.18 18.35
N GLU A 109 -31.86 1.23 19.13
CA GLU A 109 -30.96 2.38 19.15
C GLU A 109 -29.57 2.00 19.65
N LYS A 110 -29.49 1.11 20.65
CA LYS A 110 -28.23 0.54 21.15
C LYS A 110 -27.41 -0.13 20.05
N SER A 111 -28.05 -0.88 19.14
CA SER A 111 -27.34 -1.53 18.03
C SER A 111 -26.86 -0.52 16.98
N LYS A 112 -27.64 0.53 16.71
CA LYS A 112 -27.24 1.61 15.80
C LYS A 112 -26.06 2.40 16.34
N GLU A 113 -26.08 2.73 17.63
CA GLU A 113 -24.98 3.46 18.28
C GLU A 113 -23.69 2.63 18.29
N ASN A 114 -23.76 1.34 18.60
CA ASN A 114 -22.61 0.45 18.52
C ASN A 114 -22.06 0.34 17.09
N LEU A 115 -22.93 0.29 16.08
CA LEU A 115 -22.52 0.30 14.67
C LEU A 115 -21.84 1.63 14.32
N LYS A 116 -22.42 2.76 14.73
CA LYS A 116 -21.85 4.11 14.54
C LYS A 116 -20.46 4.22 15.14
N SER A 117 -20.29 3.79 16.39
CA SER A 117 -19.03 3.78 17.12
C SER A 117 -17.96 2.95 16.41
N LYS A 118 -18.31 1.75 15.94
CA LYS A 118 -17.39 0.88 15.17
C LYS A 118 -16.99 1.51 13.84
N THR A 119 -17.93 2.11 13.12
CA THR A 119 -17.63 2.80 11.86
C THR A 119 -16.72 3.99 12.11
N LYS A 120 -16.99 4.79 13.16
CA LYS A 120 -16.15 5.93 13.53
C LYS A 120 -14.71 5.50 13.86
N ALA A 121 -14.54 4.44 14.64
CA ALA A 121 -13.21 3.90 14.95
C ALA A 121 -12.43 3.52 13.67
N LEU A 122 -13.08 2.84 12.72
CA LEU A 122 -12.44 2.50 11.45
C LEU A 122 -12.11 3.73 10.59
N LEU A 123 -12.95 4.77 10.58
CA LEU A 123 -12.65 6.02 9.87
C LEU A 123 -11.45 6.74 10.49
N GLU A 124 -11.34 6.77 11.82
CA GLU A 124 -10.16 7.29 12.52
C GLU A 124 -8.89 6.50 12.18
N GLU A 125 -8.97 5.18 12.18
CA GLU A 125 -7.85 4.32 11.75
C GLU A 125 -7.44 4.63 10.30
N CYS A 126 -8.39 4.81 9.39
CA CYS A 126 -8.11 5.18 8.01
C CYS A 126 -7.40 6.55 7.93
N LYS A 127 -7.86 7.57 8.68
CA LYS A 127 -7.21 8.89 8.74
C LYS A 127 -5.80 8.82 9.29
N GLY A 128 -5.58 8.04 10.36
CA GLY A 128 -4.26 7.83 10.96
C GLY A 128 -3.31 7.04 10.07
N SER A 129 -3.85 6.24 9.14
CA SER A 129 -3.08 5.40 8.23
C SER A 129 -2.76 6.04 6.89
N LEU A 130 -3.29 7.25 6.62
CA LEU A 130 -2.96 8.00 5.41
C LEU A 130 -1.46 8.28 5.36
N LEU A 131 -0.87 7.97 4.22
CA LEU A 131 0.55 8.14 3.99
C LEU A 131 0.85 9.59 3.59
N PRO A 132 1.88 10.23 4.17
CA PRO A 132 2.21 11.62 3.88
C PRO A 132 2.49 11.81 2.40
N SER A 133 1.71 12.64 1.72
CA SER A 133 1.84 12.98 0.31
C SER A 133 1.53 14.45 0.11
N GLY A 134 1.98 15.04 -1.01
CA GLY A 134 1.62 16.42 -1.37
C GLY A 134 0.10 16.67 -1.42
N GLY A 135 -0.70 15.60 -1.63
CA GLY A 135 -2.16 15.61 -1.62
C GLY A 135 -2.82 14.96 -0.38
N ALA A 136 -2.06 14.60 0.67
CA ALA A 136 -2.60 13.92 1.86
C ALA A 136 -3.72 14.70 2.56
N SER A 137 -3.70 16.02 2.44
CA SER A 137 -4.77 16.91 2.89
C SER A 137 -6.10 16.57 2.22
N GLY A 138 -6.14 16.37 0.90
CA GLY A 138 -7.35 16.02 0.15
C GLY A 138 -7.96 14.68 0.55
N TRP A 139 -7.12 13.66 0.74
CA TRP A 139 -7.57 12.33 1.19
C TRP A 139 -8.17 12.39 2.60
N ARG A 140 -7.55 13.13 3.51
CA ARG A 140 -8.04 13.32 4.87
C ARG A 140 -9.37 14.06 4.89
N PHE A 141 -9.48 15.17 4.17
CA PHE A 141 -10.73 15.92 4.04
C PHE A 141 -11.88 15.05 3.49
N SER A 142 -11.58 14.17 2.53
CA SER A 142 -12.58 13.22 2.01
C SER A 142 -13.12 12.29 3.11
N ILE A 143 -12.26 11.77 3.99
CA ILE A 143 -12.67 10.88 5.07
C ILE A 143 -13.43 11.66 6.16
N GLU A 144 -12.98 12.87 6.51
CA GLU A 144 -13.66 13.74 7.47
C GLU A 144 -15.06 14.16 6.97
N SER A 145 -15.23 14.37 5.66
CA SER A 145 -16.54 14.63 5.04
C SER A 145 -17.51 13.44 5.15
N ILE A 146 -16.97 12.21 5.19
CA ILE A 146 -17.78 11.00 5.40
C ILE A 146 -18.16 10.89 6.87
N GLU A 147 -17.21 11.12 7.77
CA GLU A 147 -17.40 11.03 9.21
C GLU A 147 -18.44 12.03 9.73
N SER A 148 -18.47 13.26 9.20
CA SER A 148 -19.47 14.27 9.58
C SER A 148 -20.92 13.90 9.23
N LYS A 149 -21.12 12.86 8.40
CA LYS A 149 -22.43 12.34 7.98
C LYS A 149 -22.87 11.10 8.78
N LEU A 150 -22.13 10.70 9.81
CA LEU A 150 -22.49 9.64 10.77
C LEU A 150 -23.35 10.20 11.91
#